data_AF-A0A7G9YNR7-F1
#
_entry.id   AF-A0A7G9YNR7-F1
#
_cell.length_a   1.000
_cell.length_b   1.000
_cell.length_c   1.000
_cell.angle_alpha   90.00
_cell.angle_beta   90.00
_cell.angle_gamma   90.00
#
_symmetry.space_group_name_H-M   'P 1'
#
loop_
_entity.id
_entity.type
_entity.pdbx_description
1 polymer ?
#
loop_
_entity_poly.entity_id
_entity_poly.type
_entity_poly.pdbx_seq_one_letter_code
_entity_poly.pdbx_strand_id
1 'polypeptide(L)'
;MYAICDGDDNLQQHLEDYGYRVQQCTNHFVKTSMYYLWKEQYSKEERMRIKKEISGVISTLKNSVKKHRIDRNFARLEWRIDTTQKELLSIANELLSRNKDSNTAKFILRTAGKVTLFAELTTRGIQIPDNNNHVENLMGIVGQRIKKNRQSWVDKNLEIMVNTVWQIIS
;
A
#
# COMPACT_ATOMS: atom_id res chain seq x y z
N MET A 1 -7.79 -15.24 4.62
CA MET A 1 -7.34 -14.17 5.53
C MET A 1 -6.80 -13.00 4.72
N TYR A 2 -6.59 -11.83 5.32
CA TYR A 2 -6.11 -10.63 4.62
C TYR A 2 -4.88 -10.05 5.34
N ALA A 3 -3.93 -9.53 4.58
CA ALA A 3 -2.77 -8.83 5.12
C ALA A 3 -2.57 -7.50 4.40
N ILE A 4 -2.09 -6.47 5.10
CA ILE A 4 -1.74 -5.17 4.52
C ILE A 4 -0.23 -5.01 4.62
N CYS A 5 0.44 -4.88 3.47
CA CYS A 5 1.90 -4.83 3.39
C CYS A 5 2.37 -3.50 2.78
N ASP A 6 3.58 -3.08 3.14
CA ASP A 6 4.24 -1.88 2.62
C ASP A 6 4.83 -2.08 1.21
N GLY A 7 5.07 -3.31 0.76
CA GLY A 7 5.56 -3.56 -0.60
C GLY A 7 6.78 -4.46 -0.69
N ASP A 8 7.19 -5.10 0.40
CA ASP A 8 8.21 -6.15 0.34
C ASP A 8 7.69 -7.35 -0.46
N ASP A 9 8.21 -7.53 -1.68
CA ASP A 9 7.77 -8.56 -2.63
C ASP A 9 7.90 -9.99 -2.03
N ASN A 10 8.95 -10.26 -1.23
CA ASN A 10 9.16 -11.58 -0.63
C ASN A 10 8.16 -11.86 0.48
N LEU A 11 7.90 -10.88 1.35
CA LEU A 11 6.89 -10.99 2.40
C LEU A 11 5.49 -11.19 1.79
N GLN A 12 5.15 -10.43 0.74
CA GLN A 12 3.87 -10.60 0.07
C GLN A 12 3.72 -11.99 -0.53
N GLN A 13 4.74 -12.47 -1.24
CA GLN A 13 4.72 -13.81 -1.83
C GLN A 13 4.54 -14.88 -0.77
N HIS A 14 5.31 -14.80 0.33
CA HIS A 14 5.20 -15.75 1.42
C HIS A 14 3.80 -15.74 2.04
N LEU A 15 3.21 -14.57 2.28
CA LEU A 15 1.84 -14.48 2.81
C LEU A 15 0.81 -15.06 1.83
N GLU A 16 0.99 -14.82 0.53
CA GLU A 16 0.14 -15.38 -0.53
C GLU A 16 0.21 -16.91 -0.56
N ASP A 17 1.41 -17.50 -0.41
CA ASP A 17 1.61 -18.95 -0.33
C ASP A 17 0.91 -19.57 0.90
N TYR A 18 0.76 -18.81 1.99
CA TYR A 18 -0.02 -19.18 3.18
C TYR A 18 -1.54 -18.91 3.04
N GLY A 19 -2.01 -18.50 1.86
CA GLY A 19 -3.42 -18.29 1.56
C GLY A 19 -3.97 -16.91 1.99
N TYR A 20 -3.11 -15.92 2.23
CA TYR A 20 -3.55 -14.55 2.46
C TYR A 20 -3.82 -13.83 1.14
N ARG A 21 -4.90 -13.05 1.10
CA ARG A 21 -5.06 -12.01 0.07
C ARG A 21 -4.35 -10.75 0.56
N VAL A 22 -3.37 -10.28 -0.20
CA VAL A 22 -2.51 -9.17 0.20
C VAL A 22 -3.01 -7.85 -0.38
N GLN A 23 -3.21 -6.86 0.50
CA GLN A 23 -3.43 -5.47 0.17
C GLN A 23 -2.07 -4.76 0.14
N GLN A 24 -1.76 -4.13 -1.00
CA GLN A 24 -0.66 -3.18 -1.08
C GLN A 24 -1.08 -1.87 -0.40
N CYS A 25 -0.32 -1.40 0.58
CA CYS A 25 -0.58 -0.11 1.22
C CYS A 25 -0.60 1.01 0.16
N THR A 26 -1.68 1.79 0.13
CA THR A 26 -1.87 2.89 -0.84
C THR A 26 -0.78 3.96 -0.75
N ASN A 27 -0.32 4.30 0.45
CA ASN A 27 0.73 5.29 0.65
C ASN A 27 2.08 4.77 0.13
N HIS A 28 2.38 3.49 0.40
CA HIS A 28 3.61 2.88 -0.10
C HIS A 28 3.58 2.65 -1.60
N PHE A 29 2.43 2.33 -2.18
CA PHE A 29 2.29 2.26 -3.63
C PHE A 29 2.71 3.58 -4.29
N VAL A 30 2.27 4.73 -3.76
CA VAL A 30 2.71 6.05 -4.24
C VAL A 30 4.20 6.29 -3.99
N LYS A 31 4.71 6.02 -2.78
CA LYS A 31 6.13 6.22 -2.43
C LYS A 31 7.06 5.37 -3.30
N THR A 32 6.75 4.09 -3.48
CA THR A 32 7.52 3.13 -4.27
C THR A 32 7.50 3.50 -5.76
N SER A 33 6.34 3.90 -6.29
CA SER A 33 6.26 4.44 -7.66
C SER A 33 7.18 5.65 -7.83
N MET A 34 7.19 6.59 -6.87
CA MET A 34 8.07 7.75 -6.88
C MET A 34 9.55 7.40 -6.78
N TYR A 35 9.89 6.37 -6.00
CA TYR A 35 11.24 5.87 -5.89
C TYR A 35 11.75 5.29 -7.21
N TYR A 36 10.95 4.47 -7.88
CA TYR A 36 11.33 3.91 -9.18
C TYR A 36 11.44 4.97 -10.26
N LEU A 37 10.52 5.95 -10.32
CA LEU A 37 10.65 7.06 -11.26
C LEU A 37 11.93 7.87 -11.04
N TRP A 38 12.32 8.07 -9.77
CA TRP A 38 13.58 8.72 -9.45
C TRP A 38 14.78 7.87 -9.91
N LYS A 39 14.76 6.57 -9.66
CA LYS A 39 15.82 5.64 -10.10
C LYS A 39 15.95 5.60 -11.64
N GLU A 40 14.82 5.73 -12.33
CA GLU A 40 14.71 5.84 -13.79
C GLU A 40 15.06 7.24 -14.33
N GLN A 41 15.57 8.15 -13.49
CA GLN A 41 16.05 9.47 -13.87
C GLN A 41 14.99 10.43 -14.45
N TYR A 42 13.70 10.24 -14.10
CA TYR A 42 12.67 11.22 -14.46
C TYR A 42 12.90 12.56 -13.75
N SER A 43 12.62 13.65 -14.47
CA SER A 43 12.68 15.02 -13.94
C SER A 43 11.78 15.18 -12.71
N LYS A 44 12.09 16.16 -11.85
CA LYS A 44 11.27 16.41 -10.66
C LYS A 44 9.84 16.77 -11.05
N GLU A 45 9.68 17.54 -12.11
CA GLU A 45 8.42 18.03 -12.66
C GLU A 45 7.55 16.86 -13.12
N GLU A 46 8.11 15.94 -13.91
CA GLU A 46 7.38 14.74 -14.36
C GLU A 46 7.03 13.82 -13.21
N ARG A 47 7.96 13.59 -12.28
CA ARG A 47 7.68 12.79 -11.08
C ARG A 47 6.53 13.37 -10.28
N MET A 48 6.48 14.68 -10.10
CA MET A 48 5.38 15.34 -9.39
C MET A 48 4.05 15.28 -10.15
N ARG A 49 4.08 15.35 -11.50
CA ARG A 49 2.91 15.14 -12.34
C ARG A 49 2.33 13.74 -12.15
N ILE A 50 3.15 12.70 -12.35
CA ILE A 50 2.74 11.29 -12.22
C ILE A 50 2.28 10.99 -10.78
N LYS A 51 2.97 11.52 -9.76
CA LYS A 51 2.55 11.43 -8.37
C LYS A 51 1.12 11.93 -8.19
N LYS A 52 0.81 13.12 -8.74
CA LYS A 52 -0.49 13.76 -8.61
C LYS A 52 -1.57 12.93 -9.29
N GLU A 53 -1.29 12.38 -10.47
CA GLU A 53 -2.20 11.48 -11.19
C GLU A 53 -2.50 10.24 -10.36
N ILE A 54 -1.47 9.48 -9.95
CA ILE A 54 -1.65 8.27 -9.13
C ILE A 54 -2.39 8.59 -7.82
N SER A 55 -2.01 9.67 -7.13
CA SER A 55 -2.61 10.04 -5.85
C SER A 55 -4.07 10.47 -6.02
N GLY A 56 -4.42 11.12 -7.13
CA GLY A 56 -5.78 11.49 -7.49
C GLY A 56 -6.67 10.29 -7.72
N VAL A 57 -6.18 9.30 -8.47
CA VAL A 57 -6.87 8.02 -8.72
C VAL A 57 -7.18 7.29 -7.40
N ILE A 58 -6.19 7.17 -6.52
CA ILE A 58 -6.33 6.51 -5.21
C ILE A 58 -7.27 7.29 -4.29
N SER A 59 -7.14 8.62 -4.24
CA SER A 59 -7.99 9.46 -3.38
C SER A 59 -9.46 9.38 -3.79
N THR A 60 -9.72 9.34 -5.11
CA THR A 60 -11.07 9.13 -5.64
C THR A 60 -11.64 7.78 -5.18
N LEU A 61 -10.88 6.69 -5.29
CA LEU A 61 -11.31 5.38 -4.80
C LEU A 61 -11.62 5.39 -3.29
N LYS A 62 -10.73 5.98 -2.48
CA LYS A 62 -10.92 6.09 -1.02
C LYS A 62 -12.20 6.85 -0.67
N ASN A 63 -12.49 7.93 -1.39
CA ASN A 63 -13.70 8.72 -1.18
C ASN A 63 -14.95 7.95 -1.62
N SER A 64 -14.89 7.22 -2.74
CA SER A 64 -15.96 6.33 -3.18
C SER A 64 -16.22 5.20 -2.19
N VAL A 65 -15.20 4.58 -1.60
CA VAL A 65 -15.35 3.58 -0.54
C VAL A 65 -16.08 4.19 0.67
N LYS A 66 -15.66 5.36 1.14
CA LYS A 66 -16.31 6.04 2.27
C LYS A 66 -17.79 6.31 2.00
N LYS A 67 -18.10 6.84 0.82
CA LYS A 67 -19.46 7.17 0.40
C LYS A 67 -20.31 5.91 0.23
N HIS A 68 -19.85 4.97 -0.58
CA HIS A 68 -20.65 3.83 -1.02
C HIS A 68 -20.78 2.72 0.02
N ARG A 69 -19.93 2.73 1.03
CA ARG A 69 -20.15 1.95 2.25
C ARG A 69 -21.39 2.44 3.01
N ILE A 70 -21.62 3.76 3.06
CA ILE A 70 -22.74 4.36 3.81
C ILE A 70 -24.04 4.21 3.03
N ASP A 71 -24.04 4.61 1.75
CA ASP A 71 -25.24 4.56 0.90
C ASP A 71 -25.55 3.15 0.33
N ARG A 72 -24.66 2.17 0.61
CA ARG A 72 -24.74 0.77 0.17
C ARG A 72 -24.80 0.58 -1.34
N ASN A 73 -24.37 1.57 -2.13
CA ASN A 73 -24.29 1.48 -3.58
C ASN A 73 -23.04 0.72 -4.03
N PHE A 74 -23.02 -0.59 -3.81
CA PHE A 74 -21.89 -1.44 -4.13
C PHE A 74 -21.65 -1.59 -5.64
N ALA A 75 -22.70 -1.54 -6.47
CA ALA A 75 -22.54 -1.51 -7.93
C ALA A 75 -21.72 -0.30 -8.39
N ARG A 76 -21.95 0.88 -7.80
CA ARG A 76 -21.14 2.07 -8.10
C ARG A 76 -19.71 1.93 -7.58
N LEU A 77 -19.52 1.26 -6.44
CA LEU A 77 -18.20 0.99 -5.90
C LEU A 77 -17.40 0.03 -6.79
N GLU A 78 -18.01 -1.06 -7.27
CA GLU A 78 -17.42 -2.00 -8.21
C GLU A 78 -16.99 -1.30 -9.51
N TRP A 79 -17.89 -0.51 -10.10
CA TRP A 79 -17.54 0.31 -11.26
C TRP A 79 -16.33 1.22 -10.99
N ARG A 80 -16.23 1.79 -9.79
CA ARG A 80 -15.11 2.66 -9.43
C ARG A 80 -13.81 1.88 -9.21
N ILE A 81 -13.87 0.66 -8.67
CA ILE A 81 -12.72 -0.23 -8.54
C ILE A 81 -12.15 -0.53 -9.93
N ASP A 82 -13.01 -0.97 -10.86
CA ASP A 82 -12.61 -1.26 -12.24
C ASP A 82 -12.01 -0.04 -12.93
N THR A 83 -12.64 1.12 -12.75
CA THR A 83 -12.16 2.38 -13.30
C THR A 83 -10.80 2.76 -12.72
N THR A 84 -10.61 2.63 -11.41
CA THR A 84 -9.32 2.89 -10.77
C THR A 84 -8.23 1.96 -11.29
N GLN A 85 -8.50 0.65 -11.43
CA GLN A 85 -7.52 -0.29 -11.98
C GLN A 85 -7.16 0.11 -13.42
N LYS A 86 -8.15 0.42 -14.27
CA LYS A 86 -7.92 0.88 -15.65
C LYS A 86 -7.10 2.16 -15.72
N GLU A 87 -7.38 3.16 -14.87
CA GLU A 87 -6.62 4.40 -14.80
C GLU A 87 -5.14 4.14 -14.40
N LEU A 88 -4.90 3.28 -13.41
CA LEU A 88 -3.54 2.89 -13.01
C LEU A 88 -2.80 2.14 -14.14
N LEU A 89 -3.47 1.19 -14.79
CA LEU A 89 -2.89 0.46 -15.93
C LEU A 89 -2.60 1.40 -17.11
N SER A 90 -3.44 2.42 -17.33
CA SER A 90 -3.19 3.46 -18.34
C SER A 90 -1.90 4.23 -18.05
N ILE A 91 -1.68 4.65 -16.79
CA ILE A 91 -0.43 5.31 -16.37
C ILE A 91 0.77 4.39 -16.62
N ALA A 92 0.65 3.10 -16.28
CA ALA A 92 1.73 2.13 -16.53
C ALA A 92 2.03 1.96 -18.02
N ASN A 93 1.00 1.87 -18.86
CA ASN A 93 1.15 1.74 -20.31
C ASN A 93 1.80 3.00 -20.93
N GLU A 94 1.46 4.19 -20.45
CA GLU A 94 2.14 5.43 -20.85
C GLU A 94 3.64 5.37 -20.52
N LEU A 95 4.00 4.93 -19.31
CA LEU A 95 5.39 4.76 -18.90
C LEU A 95 6.12 3.72 -19.76
N LEU A 96 5.49 2.59 -20.08
CA LEU A 96 6.05 1.57 -20.97
C LEU A 96 6.26 2.06 -22.40
N SER A 97 5.39 2.93 -22.89
CA SER A 97 5.52 3.51 -24.23
C SER A 97 6.79 4.38 -24.36
N ARG A 98 7.23 4.98 -23.25
CA ARG A 98 8.46 5.81 -23.18
C ARG A 98 9.69 4.97 -22.85
N ASN A 99 9.54 3.99 -21.97
CA ASN A 99 10.60 3.09 -21.54
C ASN A 99 10.02 1.69 -21.30
N LYS A 100 10.27 0.76 -22.23
CA LYS A 100 9.81 -0.63 -22.15
C LYS A 100 10.30 -1.36 -20.89
N ASP A 101 11.40 -0.90 -20.31
CA ASP A 101 11.99 -1.48 -19.10
C ASP A 101 11.67 -0.72 -17.81
N SER A 102 10.69 0.20 -17.84
CA SER A 102 10.28 0.95 -16.66
C SER A 102 9.88 0.04 -15.49
N ASN A 103 10.63 0.12 -14.39
CA ASN A 103 10.34 -0.56 -13.14
C ASN A 103 9.08 0.00 -12.48
N THR A 104 8.85 1.30 -12.63
CA THR A 104 7.63 1.97 -12.18
C THR A 104 6.41 1.36 -12.86
N ALA A 105 6.46 1.21 -14.18
CA ALA A 105 5.35 0.60 -14.91
C ALA A 105 5.12 -0.86 -14.53
N LYS A 106 6.20 -1.67 -14.49
CA LYS A 106 6.15 -3.07 -14.05
C LYS A 106 5.57 -3.19 -12.63
N PHE A 107 5.95 -2.27 -11.73
CA PHE A 107 5.42 -2.19 -10.38
C PHE A 107 3.92 -1.89 -10.36
N ILE A 108 3.45 -0.89 -11.10
CA ILE A 108 2.02 -0.54 -11.16
C ILE A 108 1.21 -1.71 -11.72
N LEU A 109 1.66 -2.33 -12.81
CA LEU A 109 0.98 -3.46 -13.46
C LEU A 109 0.74 -4.61 -12.48
N ARG A 110 1.76 -5.03 -11.74
CA ARG A 110 1.65 -6.16 -10.80
C ARG A 110 0.86 -5.83 -9.52
N THR A 111 0.78 -4.56 -9.13
CA THR A 111 0.18 -4.16 -7.83
C THR A 111 -1.16 -3.44 -7.95
N ALA A 112 -1.64 -3.10 -9.15
CA ALA A 112 -2.91 -2.41 -9.36
C ALA A 112 -4.11 -3.12 -8.70
N GLY A 113 -4.19 -4.45 -8.80
CA GLY A 113 -5.22 -5.22 -8.09
C GLY A 113 -5.02 -5.20 -6.57
N LYS A 114 -3.77 -5.43 -6.11
CA LYS A 114 -3.42 -5.45 -4.69
C LYS A 114 -3.70 -4.13 -3.98
N VAL A 115 -3.53 -2.98 -4.65
CA VAL A 115 -3.76 -1.66 -4.05
C VAL A 115 -5.26 -1.33 -3.93
N THR A 116 -6.13 -2.02 -4.67
CA THR A 116 -7.59 -1.83 -4.64
C THR A 116 -8.37 -2.83 -3.78
N LEU A 117 -7.70 -3.83 -3.20
CA LEU A 117 -8.33 -4.92 -2.44
C LEU A 117 -9.22 -4.42 -1.29
N PHE A 118 -8.86 -3.34 -0.59
CA PHE A 118 -9.66 -2.76 0.49
C PHE A 118 -11.05 -2.32 0.02
N ALA A 119 -11.15 -1.83 -1.22
CA ALA A 119 -12.39 -1.43 -1.83
C ALA A 119 -13.22 -2.66 -2.26
N GLU A 120 -12.58 -3.67 -2.84
CA GLU A 120 -13.24 -4.94 -3.17
C GLU A 120 -13.81 -5.64 -1.94
N LEU A 121 -13.10 -5.60 -0.81
CA LEU A 121 -13.59 -6.18 0.43
C LEU A 121 -14.79 -5.40 0.98
N THR A 122 -14.81 -4.09 0.76
CA THR A 122 -15.94 -3.24 1.17
C THR A 122 -17.23 -3.65 0.46
N THR A 123 -17.19 -4.06 -0.82
CA THR A 123 -18.39 -4.55 -1.54
C THR A 123 -18.93 -5.84 -0.94
N ARG A 124 -18.09 -6.60 -0.23
CA ARG A 124 -18.44 -7.82 0.50
C ARG A 124 -18.77 -7.56 1.97
N GLY A 125 -18.89 -6.30 2.38
CA GLY A 125 -19.13 -5.90 3.77
C GLY A 125 -17.94 -6.05 4.71
N ILE A 126 -16.75 -6.35 4.19
CA ILE A 126 -15.51 -6.52 4.97
C ILE A 126 -14.73 -5.21 4.93
N GLN A 127 -14.44 -4.65 6.09
CA GLN A 127 -13.67 -3.41 6.18
C GLN A 127 -12.24 -3.68 6.63
N ILE A 128 -11.28 -3.25 5.82
CA ILE A 128 -9.87 -3.17 6.18
C ILE A 128 -9.33 -1.75 5.90
N PRO A 129 -8.28 -1.30 6.61
CA PRO A 129 -7.58 -0.06 6.26
C PRO A 129 -6.99 -0.09 4.85
N ASP A 130 -6.91 1.06 4.17
CA ASP A 130 -6.24 1.19 2.87
C ASP A 130 -4.71 1.30 2.98
N ASN A 131 -4.23 1.63 4.18
CA ASN A 131 -2.80 1.80 4.47
C ASN A 131 -2.44 1.26 5.86
N ASN A 132 -1.16 1.00 6.05
CA ASN A 132 -0.57 0.51 7.29
C ASN A 132 0.00 1.64 8.18
N ASN A 133 -0.34 2.92 7.94
CA ASN A 133 0.25 4.03 8.72
C ASN A 133 0.06 3.90 10.23
N HIS A 134 -1.06 3.31 10.66
CA HIS A 134 -1.32 3.06 12.07
C HIS A 134 -0.29 2.07 12.66
N VAL A 135 0.06 1.02 11.91
CA VAL A 135 1.13 0.08 12.28
C VAL A 135 2.49 0.77 12.22
N GLU A 136 2.77 1.56 11.18
CA GLU A 136 4.04 2.32 11.09
C GLU A 136 4.24 3.26 12.28
N ASN A 137 3.19 3.97 12.69
CA ASN A 137 3.22 4.86 13.84
C ASN A 137 3.48 4.08 15.13
N LEU A 138 2.77 2.96 15.33
CA LEU A 138 2.98 2.06 16.46
C LEU A 138 4.42 1.56 16.52
N MET A 139 4.93 1.06 15.39
CA MET A 139 6.30 0.57 15.27
C MET A 139 7.34 1.68 15.44
N GLY A 140 7.02 2.92 15.07
CA GLY A 140 7.82 4.10 15.34
C GLY A 140 7.97 4.37 16.84
N ILE A 141 6.87 4.30 17.60
CA ILE A 141 6.86 4.46 19.06
C ILE A 141 7.69 3.34 19.71
N VAL A 142 7.46 2.09 19.32
CA VAL A 142 8.20 0.92 19.79
C VAL A 142 9.71 1.08 19.50
N GLY A 143 10.05 1.40 18.26
CA GLY A 143 11.43 1.59 17.82
C GLY A 143 12.14 2.73 18.55
N GLN A 144 11.46 3.85 18.84
CA GLN A 144 12.04 4.93 19.65
C GLN A 144 12.38 4.46 21.07
N ARG A 145 11.49 3.70 21.71
CA ARG A 145 11.72 3.15 23.06
C ARG A 145 12.89 2.17 23.07
N ILE A 146 12.97 1.29 22.08
CA ILE A 146 14.05 0.30 21.96
C ILE A 146 15.40 0.97 21.67
N LYS A 147 15.44 1.92 20.74
CA LYS A 147 16.67 2.67 20.41
C LYS A 147 17.20 3.46 21.59
N LYS A 148 16.31 4.02 22.42
CA LYS A 148 16.70 4.69 23.68
C LYS A 148 17.39 3.74 24.66
N ASN A 149 17.05 2.46 24.63
CA ASN A 149 17.62 1.44 25.51
C ASN A 149 18.92 0.80 24.99
N ARG A 150 19.46 1.25 23.84
CA ARG A 150 20.74 0.80 23.23
C ARG A 150 20.92 -0.74 23.21
N GLN A 151 19.86 -1.45 22.84
CA GLN A 151 19.84 -2.91 22.92
C GLN A 151 20.56 -3.58 21.74
N SER A 152 21.41 -4.56 22.03
CA SER A 152 21.97 -5.52 21.07
C SER A 152 20.93 -6.58 20.68
N TRP A 153 21.09 -7.24 19.53
CA TRP A 153 20.23 -8.35 19.09
C TRP A 153 20.53 -9.63 19.90
N VAL A 154 20.12 -9.65 21.16
CA VAL A 154 20.15 -10.84 22.04
C VAL A 154 18.74 -11.14 22.53
N ASP A 155 18.43 -12.40 22.81
CA ASP A 155 17.07 -12.88 23.11
C ASP A 155 16.37 -12.11 24.22
N LYS A 156 17.10 -11.73 25.27
CA LYS A 156 16.58 -10.90 26.37
C LYS A 156 16.06 -9.54 25.90
N ASN A 157 16.68 -8.96 24.88
CA ASN A 157 16.26 -7.69 24.31
C ASN A 157 15.08 -7.86 23.34
N LEU A 158 14.97 -9.00 22.66
CA LEU A 158 13.78 -9.36 21.89
C LEU A 158 12.56 -9.53 22.80
N GLU A 159 12.73 -10.16 23.96
CA GLU A 159 11.66 -10.31 24.95
C GLU A 159 11.20 -8.95 25.49
N ILE A 160 12.13 -8.03 25.77
CA ILE A 160 11.79 -6.64 26.15
C ILE A 160 11.04 -5.91 25.03
N MET A 161 11.43 -6.12 23.77
CA MET A 161 10.73 -5.56 22.60
C MET A 161 9.30 -6.10 22.52
N VAL A 162 9.10 -7.41 22.59
CA VAL A 162 7.78 -8.06 22.56
C VAL A 162 6.90 -7.59 23.71
N ASN A 163 7.44 -7.52 24.93
CA ASN A 163 6.71 -7.02 26.09
C ASN A 163 6.34 -5.54 25.95
N THR A 164 7.21 -4.72 25.37
CA THR A 164 6.92 -3.30 25.09
C THR A 164 5.80 -3.17 24.05
N VAL A 165 5.80 -4.00 23.01
CA VAL A 165 4.70 -4.06 22.03
C VAL A 165 3.40 -4.42 22.74
N TRP A 166 3.40 -5.49 23.55
CA TRP A 166 2.23 -5.93 24.32
C TRP A 166 1.66 -4.81 25.19
N GLN A 167 2.50 -4.10 25.96
CA GLN A 167 2.08 -2.98 26.81
C GLN A 167 1.48 -1.79 26.05
N ILE A 168 1.80 -1.61 24.77
CA ILE A 168 1.27 -0.50 23.97
C ILE A 168 -0.06 -0.90 23.31
N ILE A 169 -0.27 -2.19 23.01
CA ILE A 169 -1.46 -2.68 22.31
C ILE A 169 -2.56 -3.22 23.23
N SER A 170 -2.25 -3.51 24.51
CA SER A 170 -3.20 -3.88 25.57
C SER A 170 -3.86 -2.64 26.18
#